data_AF-A0A163D4D9-F1
#
_entry.id   AF-A0A163D4D9-F1
#
_cell.length_a   1.000
_cell.length_b   1.000
_cell.length_c   1.000
_cell.angle_alpha   90.00
_cell.angle_beta   90.00
_cell.angle_gamma   90.00
#
_symmetry.space_group_name_H-M   'P 1'
#
loop_
_entity.id
_entity.type
_entity.pdbx_description
1 polymer ?
#
loop_
_entity_poly.entity_id
_entity_poly.type
_entity_poly.pdbx_seq_one_letter_code
_entity_poly.pdbx_strand_id
1 'polypeptide(L)'
;MGKPSVATVYGPVVFGKVPCMFYKETEDVNEPILVSTGMFMNTDVKRIVAKRIVLSGHPFKVNKKSAVVRYMFFNPEDVHWFKPVQLQTKYGRVGHIRESLGTHGYMKCIFDGPLTQQDTVMMPLYKRIYPKWNTAIWTGGLDKTIKEAGESKAMVIDMD
;
A
#
# COMPACT_ATOMS: atom_id res chain seq x y z
N MET A 1 -0.34 -17.46 14.44
CA MET A 1 1.08 -17.11 14.65
C MET A 1 1.40 -15.83 13.89
N GLY A 2 1.94 -14.81 14.56
CA GLY A 2 2.22 -13.50 13.96
C GLY A 2 3.40 -13.55 12.99
N LYS A 3 3.31 -12.81 11.89
CA LYS A 3 4.42 -12.62 10.94
C LYS A 3 5.27 -11.44 11.39
N PRO A 4 6.61 -11.54 11.39
CA PRO A 4 7.47 -10.39 11.67
C PRO A 4 7.26 -9.32 10.58
N SER A 5 7.14 -8.07 10.98
CA SER A 5 6.99 -6.91 10.09
C SER A 5 8.11 -5.91 10.36
N VAL A 6 8.50 -5.14 9.36
CA VAL A 6 9.54 -4.10 9.52
C VAL A 6 8.90 -2.72 9.47
N ALA A 7 9.12 -1.94 10.52
CA ALA A 7 8.77 -0.53 10.55
C ALA A 7 9.93 0.32 10.00
N THR A 8 9.62 1.37 9.26
CA THR A 8 10.60 2.38 8.80
C THR A 8 10.06 3.74 9.21
N VAL A 9 10.84 4.47 10.00
CA VAL A 9 10.47 5.77 10.57
C VAL A 9 11.62 6.74 10.41
N TYR A 10 11.32 8.03 10.44
CA TYR A 10 12.35 9.04 10.66
C TYR A 10 12.71 9.09 12.15
N GLY A 11 13.94 9.41 12.49
CA GLY A 11 14.37 9.46 13.88
C GLY A 11 15.88 9.58 14.02
N PRO A 12 16.37 9.73 15.26
CA PRO A 12 17.80 9.78 15.54
C PRO A 12 18.52 8.52 15.04
N VAL A 13 19.73 8.69 14.53
CA VAL A 13 20.55 7.58 14.05
C VAL A 13 21.07 6.78 15.25
N VAL A 14 20.87 5.47 15.22
CA VAL A 14 21.36 4.53 16.23
C VAL A 14 22.25 3.50 15.53
N PHE A 15 23.36 3.12 16.18
CA PHE A 15 24.30 2.14 15.66
C PHE A 15 24.22 0.82 16.44
N GLY A 16 24.46 -0.29 15.74
CA GLY A 16 24.47 -1.63 16.35
C GLY A 16 23.09 -2.26 16.48
N LYS A 17 23.04 -3.42 17.15
CA LYS A 17 21.81 -4.20 17.35
C LYS A 17 21.17 -3.81 18.68
N VAL A 18 20.22 -2.88 18.65
CA VAL A 18 19.55 -2.35 19.85
C VAL A 18 18.13 -2.91 19.94
N PRO A 19 17.67 -3.40 21.10
CA PRO A 19 16.27 -3.80 21.27
C PRO A 19 15.34 -2.58 21.17
N CYS A 20 14.22 -2.73 20.49
CA CYS A 20 13.22 -1.68 20.31
C CYS A 20 11.86 -2.16 20.80
N MET A 21 11.12 -1.27 21.47
CA MET A 21 9.77 -1.53 21.97
C MET A 21 8.84 -0.44 21.46
N PHE A 22 7.68 -0.84 20.95
CA PHE A 22 6.64 0.06 20.48
C PHE A 22 5.47 0.04 21.46
N TYR A 23 5.09 1.22 21.93
CA TYR A 23 3.96 1.42 22.83
C TYR A 23 2.85 2.21 22.12
N LYS A 24 1.61 1.94 22.50
CA LYS A 24 0.44 2.74 22.12
C LYS A 24 0.04 3.60 23.33
N GLU A 25 -0.18 4.89 23.09
CA GLU A 25 -0.69 5.80 24.13
C GLU A 25 -2.15 5.46 24.46
N THR A 26 -2.46 5.47 25.76
CA THR A 26 -3.81 5.35 26.32
C THR A 26 -4.22 6.69 26.95
N GLU A 27 -5.48 6.84 27.37
CA GLU A 27 -5.95 8.02 28.11
C GLU A 27 -5.16 8.23 29.43
N ASP A 28 -4.66 7.14 30.00
CA ASP A 28 -3.76 7.13 31.14
C ASP A 28 -2.30 7.02 30.70
N VAL A 29 -1.52 8.06 31.02
CA VAL A 29 -0.09 8.16 30.71
C VAL A 29 0.73 7.07 31.42
N ASN A 30 0.26 6.60 32.56
CA ASN A 30 0.92 5.56 33.35
C ASN A 30 0.60 4.13 32.85
N GLU A 31 -0.29 3.98 31.87
CA GLU A 31 -0.72 2.68 31.34
C GLU A 31 -0.53 2.60 29.81
N PRO A 32 0.71 2.78 29.29
CA PRO A 32 0.98 2.57 27.88
C PRO A 32 0.88 1.07 27.54
N ILE A 33 0.20 0.75 26.44
CA ILE A 33 0.04 -0.63 26.00
C ILE A 33 1.24 -1.03 25.15
N LEU A 34 1.97 -2.08 25.54
CA LEU A 34 3.02 -2.66 24.71
C LEU A 34 2.42 -3.32 23.48
N VAL A 35 2.72 -2.79 22.29
CA VAL A 35 2.19 -3.29 21.00
C VAL A 35 3.13 -4.32 20.39
N SER A 36 4.43 -4.04 20.41
CA SER A 36 5.41 -4.87 19.73
C SER A 36 6.79 -4.72 20.35
N THR A 37 7.52 -5.82 20.41
CA THR A 37 8.95 -5.87 20.73
C THR A 37 9.70 -6.33 19.49
N GLY A 38 10.89 -5.78 19.29
CA GLY A 38 11.73 -6.10 18.15
C GLY A 38 13.16 -5.66 18.34
N MET A 39 13.93 -5.69 17.25
CA MET A 39 15.32 -5.26 17.25
C MET A 39 15.55 -4.28 16.11
N PHE A 40 16.35 -3.26 16.38
CA PHE A 40 16.85 -2.34 15.38
C PHE A 40 17.68 -3.11 14.34
N MET A 41 17.36 -2.90 13.05
CA MET A 41 18.04 -3.58 11.96
C MET A 41 19.19 -2.75 11.39
N ASN A 42 18.90 -1.60 10.80
CA ASN A 42 19.88 -0.72 10.18
C ASN A 42 19.32 0.68 9.93
N THR A 43 20.21 1.67 9.87
CA THR A 43 19.90 3.03 9.40
C THR A 43 20.13 3.11 7.89
N ASP A 44 19.22 2.55 7.09
CA ASP A 44 19.30 2.63 5.63
C ASP A 44 18.26 3.58 5.04
N VAL A 45 18.75 4.70 4.48
CA VAL A 45 17.94 5.72 3.81
C VAL A 45 17.54 5.30 2.38
N LYS A 46 18.23 4.30 1.80
CA LYS A 46 17.98 3.82 0.43
C LYS A 46 16.90 2.75 0.35
N ARG A 47 16.47 2.18 1.48
CA ARG A 47 15.42 1.17 1.53
C ARG A 47 14.12 1.70 0.89
N ILE A 48 13.61 0.96 -0.08
CA ILE A 48 12.38 1.31 -0.80
C ILE A 48 11.20 0.63 -0.12
N VAL A 49 10.27 1.43 0.40
CA VAL A 49 8.94 0.98 0.81
C VAL A 49 7.98 1.29 -0.34
N ALA A 50 7.34 0.26 -0.90
CA ALA A 50 6.38 0.41 -2.00
C ALA A 50 4.99 -0.02 -1.55
N LYS A 51 3.98 0.81 -1.84
CA LYS A 51 2.57 0.44 -1.68
C LYS A 51 2.07 -0.13 -3.00
N ARG A 52 1.46 -1.31 -2.91
CA ARG A 52 0.74 -1.95 -4.00
C ARG A 52 -0.69 -1.41 -4.06
N ILE A 53 -1.13 -1.00 -5.24
CA ILE A 53 -2.50 -0.63 -5.57
C ILE A 53 -2.94 -1.59 -6.67
N VAL A 54 -4.10 -2.23 -6.53
CA VAL A 54 -4.61 -3.16 -7.54
C VAL A 54 -5.87 -2.59 -8.14
N LEU A 55 -5.82 -2.22 -9.42
CA LEU A 55 -7.02 -1.83 -10.16
C LEU A 55 -7.72 -3.09 -10.68
N SER A 56 -9.01 -3.21 -10.41
CA SER A 56 -9.83 -4.35 -10.80
C SER A 56 -10.71 -4.02 -12.00
N GLY A 57 -10.83 -4.96 -12.93
CA GLY A 57 -11.74 -4.89 -14.06
C GLY A 57 -12.48 -6.21 -14.24
N HIS A 58 -13.66 -6.13 -14.83
CA HIS A 58 -14.50 -7.29 -15.07
C HIS A 58 -14.50 -7.67 -16.57
N PRO A 59 -14.25 -8.94 -16.94
CA PRO A 59 -14.41 -9.42 -18.30
C PRO A 59 -15.87 -9.29 -18.76
N PHE A 60 -16.09 -8.62 -19.89
CA PHE A 60 -17.41 -8.45 -20.49
C PHE A 60 -17.66 -9.43 -21.64
N LYS A 61 -16.71 -9.51 -22.58
CA LYS A 61 -16.78 -10.42 -23.74
C LYS A 61 -15.47 -11.15 -23.88
N VAL A 62 -15.51 -12.49 -23.88
CA VAL A 62 -14.31 -13.33 -23.98
C VAL A 62 -14.29 -14.11 -25.28
N ASN A 63 -13.18 -14.02 -26.00
CA ASN A 63 -12.94 -14.64 -27.30
C ASN A 63 -11.58 -15.36 -27.29
N LYS A 64 -11.58 -16.67 -26.99
CA LYS A 64 -10.35 -17.48 -26.84
C LYS A 64 -9.35 -16.74 -25.95
N LYS A 65 -8.25 -16.23 -26.51
CA LYS A 65 -7.18 -15.49 -25.81
C LYS A 65 -7.42 -13.99 -25.64
N SER A 66 -8.40 -13.42 -26.32
CA SER A 66 -8.72 -11.99 -26.22
C SER A 66 -9.96 -11.78 -25.37
N ALA A 67 -9.98 -10.71 -24.57
CA ALA A 67 -11.16 -10.36 -23.78
C ALA A 67 -11.36 -8.84 -23.77
N VAL A 68 -12.61 -8.41 -23.75
CA VAL A 68 -12.99 -7.02 -23.50
C VAL A 68 -13.22 -6.87 -22.01
N VAL A 69 -12.52 -5.95 -21.37
CA VAL A 69 -12.60 -5.66 -19.93
C VAL A 69 -13.29 -4.31 -19.74
N ARG A 70 -14.19 -4.24 -18.74
CA ARG A 70 -14.91 -3.03 -18.32
C ARG A 70 -14.65 -2.71 -16.85
N TYR A 71 -14.98 -1.48 -16.45
CA TYR A 71 -14.90 -0.98 -15.07
C TYR A 71 -13.49 -0.93 -14.45
N MET A 72 -12.43 -1.17 -15.23
CA MET A 72 -11.06 -0.89 -14.78
C MET A 72 -10.70 0.59 -14.96
N PHE A 73 -11.17 1.18 -16.06
CA PHE A 73 -11.01 2.60 -16.40
C PHE A 73 -12.35 3.13 -16.91
N PHE A 74 -12.50 4.45 -16.86
CA PHE A 74 -13.68 5.15 -17.36
C PHE A 74 -13.37 6.04 -18.57
N ASN A 75 -12.11 6.46 -18.75
CA ASN A 75 -11.67 7.26 -19.89
C ASN A 75 -10.73 6.45 -20.80
N PRO A 76 -10.74 6.70 -22.12
CA PRO A 76 -9.84 6.02 -23.07
C PRO A 76 -8.38 6.47 -22.92
N GLU A 77 -8.14 7.69 -22.44
CA GLU A 77 -6.79 8.23 -22.19
C GLU A 77 -6.07 7.41 -21.11
N ASP A 78 -6.76 7.04 -20.04
CA ASP A 78 -6.22 6.19 -18.97
C ASP A 78 -5.80 4.82 -19.52
N VAL A 79 -6.63 4.22 -20.39
CA VAL A 79 -6.31 2.94 -21.03
C VAL A 79 -5.03 3.04 -21.87
N HIS A 80 -4.84 4.15 -22.58
CA HIS A 80 -3.63 4.36 -23.38
C HIS A 80 -2.40 4.59 -22.50
N TRP A 81 -2.54 5.37 -21.43
CA TRP A 81 -1.48 5.64 -20.47
C TRP A 81 -0.97 4.37 -19.78
N PHE A 82 -1.89 3.50 -19.35
CA PHE A 82 -1.57 2.24 -18.67
C PHE A 82 -1.35 1.06 -19.61
N LYS A 83 -1.36 1.27 -20.93
CA LYS A 83 -1.11 0.22 -21.93
C LYS A 83 0.17 -0.62 -21.73
N PRO A 84 1.33 -0.07 -21.33
CA PRO A 84 2.54 -0.88 -21.14
C PRO A 84 2.50 -1.76 -19.88
N VAL A 85 1.53 -1.57 -18.99
CA VAL A 85 1.44 -2.32 -17.74
C VAL A 85 0.91 -3.73 -18.01
N GLN A 86 1.50 -4.71 -17.34
CA GLN A 86 1.06 -6.10 -17.39
C GLN A 86 -0.20 -6.32 -16.54
N LEU A 87 -1.19 -6.99 -17.12
CA LEU A 87 -2.40 -7.43 -16.45
C LEU A 87 -2.22 -8.85 -15.92
N GLN A 88 -2.84 -9.12 -14.78
CA GLN A 88 -2.90 -10.45 -14.16
C GLN A 88 -4.36 -10.76 -13.83
N THR A 89 -4.74 -12.02 -13.73
CA THR A 89 -6.11 -12.39 -13.32
C THR A 89 -6.09 -13.20 -12.04
N LYS A 90 -7.26 -13.33 -11.40
CA LYS A 90 -7.36 -14.08 -10.14
C LYS A 90 -7.02 -15.55 -10.34
N TYR A 91 -7.35 -16.10 -11.50
CA TYR A 91 -7.02 -17.47 -11.88
C TYR A 91 -5.64 -17.63 -12.54
N GLY A 92 -4.74 -16.65 -12.38
CA GLY A 92 -3.33 -16.78 -12.75
C GLY A 92 -3.03 -16.58 -14.23
N ARG A 93 -3.95 -15.99 -15.01
CA ARG A 93 -3.66 -15.59 -16.39
C ARG A 93 -2.88 -14.29 -16.43
N VAL A 94 -2.07 -14.13 -17.46
CA VAL A 94 -1.23 -12.95 -17.66
C VAL A 94 -1.50 -12.38 -19.05
N GLY A 95 -1.60 -11.07 -19.15
CA GLY A 95 -1.95 -10.40 -20.40
C GLY A 95 -1.54 -8.95 -20.47
N HIS A 96 -1.87 -8.31 -21.58
CA HIS A 96 -1.60 -6.90 -21.85
C HIS A 96 -2.78 -6.23 -22.55
N ILE A 97 -2.87 -4.92 -22.39
CA ILE A 97 -3.86 -4.09 -23.08
C ILE A 97 -3.44 -3.95 -24.55
N ARG A 98 -4.35 -4.26 -25.47
CA ARG A 98 -4.15 -4.09 -26.92
C ARG A 98 -4.57 -2.69 -27.37
N GLU A 99 -5.81 -2.33 -27.09
CA GLU A 99 -6.45 -1.09 -27.56
C GLU A 99 -7.63 -0.71 -26.66
N SER A 100 -7.95 0.59 -26.60
CA SER A 100 -9.20 1.06 -26.02
C SER A 100 -10.35 0.86 -27.01
N LEU A 101 -11.55 0.63 -26.49
CA LEU A 101 -12.77 0.44 -27.25
C LEU A 101 -13.78 1.52 -26.83
N GLY A 102 -14.11 2.44 -27.75
CA GLY A 102 -15.08 3.51 -27.51
C GLY A 102 -14.59 4.56 -26.50
N THR A 103 -15.54 5.20 -25.82
CA THR A 103 -15.29 6.38 -24.95
C THR A 103 -15.40 6.09 -23.45
N HIS A 104 -15.91 4.92 -23.05
CA HIS A 104 -16.18 4.59 -21.65
C HIS A 104 -15.06 3.78 -20.96
N GLY A 105 -13.82 3.87 -21.46
CA GLY A 105 -12.69 3.16 -20.88
C GLY A 105 -12.75 1.64 -21.03
N TYR A 106 -13.57 1.12 -21.95
CA TYR A 106 -13.53 -0.29 -22.29
C TYR A 106 -12.22 -0.56 -23.00
N MET A 107 -11.68 -1.76 -22.79
CA MET A 107 -10.39 -2.09 -23.36
C MET A 107 -10.36 -3.54 -23.81
N LYS A 108 -9.69 -3.78 -24.92
CA LYS A 108 -9.41 -5.11 -25.43
C LYS A 108 -8.06 -5.55 -24.91
N CYS A 109 -8.03 -6.67 -24.22
CA CYS A 109 -6.84 -7.27 -23.67
C CYS A 109 -6.55 -8.59 -24.37
N ILE A 110 -5.28 -8.96 -24.43
CA ILE A 110 -4.83 -10.28 -24.90
C ILE A 110 -4.16 -10.97 -23.71
N PHE A 111 -4.57 -12.19 -23.43
CA PHE A 111 -4.02 -13.06 -22.39
C PHE A 111 -3.31 -14.26 -23.02
N ASP A 112 -2.49 -14.93 -22.20
CA ASP A 112 -1.77 -16.16 -22.53
C ASP A 112 -2.71 -17.33 -22.91
N GLY A 113 -3.83 -17.43 -22.21
CA GLY A 113 -4.83 -18.49 -22.35
C GLY A 113 -6.29 -18.02 -22.37
N PRO A 114 -7.24 -18.95 -22.43
CA PRO A 114 -8.66 -18.63 -22.34
C PRO A 114 -9.01 -18.09 -20.94
N LEU A 115 -9.80 -17.01 -20.93
CA LEU A 115 -10.30 -16.38 -19.71
C LEU A 115 -11.71 -16.87 -19.40
N THR A 116 -12.04 -17.06 -18.11
CA THR A 116 -13.43 -17.33 -17.70
C THR A 116 -14.15 -16.02 -17.42
N GLN A 117 -15.46 -15.97 -17.67
CA GLN A 117 -16.24 -14.75 -17.43
C GLN A 117 -16.41 -14.42 -15.94
N GLN A 118 -16.23 -15.42 -15.07
CA GLN A 118 -16.19 -15.26 -13.62
C GLN A 118 -14.84 -14.74 -13.10
N ASP A 119 -13.81 -14.63 -13.96
CA ASP A 119 -12.51 -14.12 -13.55
C ASP A 119 -12.57 -12.60 -13.31
N THR A 120 -11.59 -12.09 -12.57
CA THR A 120 -11.37 -10.66 -12.36
C THR A 120 -9.98 -10.32 -12.87
N VAL A 121 -9.93 -9.35 -13.77
CA VAL A 121 -8.66 -8.82 -14.28
C VAL A 121 -8.15 -7.79 -13.29
N MET A 122 -6.87 -7.87 -12.98
CA MET A 122 -6.19 -7.08 -11.97
C MET A 122 -4.94 -6.45 -12.60
N MET A 123 -4.73 -5.18 -12.31
CA MET A 123 -3.51 -4.48 -12.68
C MET A 123 -2.78 -4.02 -11.41
N PRO A 124 -1.67 -4.67 -11.02
CA PRO A 124 -0.88 -4.25 -9.87
C PRO A 124 0.00 -3.06 -10.23
N LEU A 125 -0.28 -1.92 -9.61
CA LEU A 125 0.53 -0.70 -9.65
C LEU A 125 1.31 -0.55 -8.34
N TYR A 126 2.51 0.03 -8.43
CA TYR A 126 3.36 0.25 -7.27
C TYR A 126 3.75 1.72 -7.20
N LYS A 127 3.61 2.30 -6.00
CA LYS A 127 4.08 3.65 -5.70
C LYS A 127 5.06 3.59 -4.53
N ARG A 128 6.21 4.25 -4.67
CA ARG A 128 7.14 4.45 -3.54
C ARG A 128 6.49 5.36 -2.51
N ILE A 129 6.50 4.92 -1.25
CA ILE A 129 6.00 5.67 -0.10
C ILE A 129 7.17 5.96 0.82
N TYR A 130 7.12 7.15 1.43
CA TYR A 130 8.02 7.55 2.49
C TYR A 130 7.25 7.64 3.81
N PRO A 131 7.91 7.38 4.96
CA PRO A 131 7.33 7.63 6.27
C PRO A 131 6.87 9.09 6.39
N LYS A 132 5.93 9.36 7.29
CA LYS A 132 5.56 10.75 7.63
C LYS A 132 6.60 11.31 8.59
N TRP A 133 6.91 12.60 8.46
CA TRP A 133 7.75 13.31 9.42
C TRP A 133 6.89 13.80 10.58
N ASN A 134 6.66 12.94 11.56
CA ASN A 134 5.89 13.23 12.78
C ASN A 134 6.63 12.80 14.06
N THR A 135 7.94 12.58 13.95
CA THR A 135 8.75 12.05 15.04
C THR A 135 9.14 13.19 15.97
N ALA A 136 8.35 13.37 17.03
CA ALA A 136 8.71 14.20 18.16
C ALA A 136 9.50 13.35 19.17
N ILE A 137 10.48 13.98 19.82
CA ILE A 137 11.12 13.38 21.00
C ILE A 137 10.06 13.37 22.09
N TRP A 138 9.83 12.21 22.70
CA TRP A 138 8.91 12.11 23.81
C TRP A 138 9.49 12.86 25.03
N THR A 139 8.76 13.85 25.52
CA THR A 139 9.14 14.71 26.66
C THR A 139 8.24 14.48 27.89
N GLY A 140 7.44 13.41 27.90
CA GLY A 140 6.51 13.14 29.00
C GLY A 140 7.24 12.83 30.32
N GLY A 141 6.66 13.31 31.43
CA GLY A 141 6.97 12.82 32.79
C GLY A 141 5.88 11.87 33.26
N LEU A 142 5.95 11.42 34.52
CA LEU A 142 4.87 10.65 35.17
C LEU A 142 3.55 11.46 35.32
N ASP A 143 3.62 12.79 35.18
CA ASP A 143 2.49 13.68 35.38
C ASP A 143 1.91 14.19 34.04
N LYS A 144 0.58 14.15 33.92
CA LYS A 144 -0.18 14.55 32.71
C LYS A 144 -0.05 16.05 32.34
N THR A 145 0.56 16.87 33.20
CA THR A 145 0.65 18.34 33.08
C THR A 145 1.60 18.85 32.00
N ILE A 146 2.48 18.01 31.43
CA ILE A 146 3.50 18.45 30.46
C ILE A 146 2.95 18.52 29.01
N LYS A 147 1.73 18.03 28.74
CA LYS A 147 1.17 17.94 27.36
C LYS A 147 0.73 19.28 26.73
N GLU A 148 0.73 20.41 27.44
CA GLU A 148 0.19 21.68 26.90
C GLU A 148 1.18 22.55 26.11
N ALA A 149 2.48 22.23 26.08
CA ALA A 149 3.46 23.03 25.33
C ALA A 149 3.76 22.45 23.94
N GLY A 150 2.77 22.40 23.04
CA GLY A 150 3.02 22.12 21.63
C GLY A 150 1.92 21.35 20.92
N GLU A 151 0.78 22.00 20.71
CA GLU A 151 -0.26 21.51 19.83
C GLU A 151 0.28 21.33 18.39
N SER A 152 0.53 20.09 17.99
CA SER A 152 0.40 19.67 16.60
C SER A 152 -0.33 18.34 16.60
N LYS A 153 -1.63 18.40 16.28
CA LYS A 153 -2.52 17.24 16.09
C LYS A 153 -1.86 16.22 15.16
N ALA A 154 -1.20 15.22 15.71
CA ALA A 154 -0.89 14.00 14.99
C ALA A 154 -2.22 13.26 14.80
N MET A 155 -2.84 13.46 13.64
CA MET A 155 -4.03 12.71 13.23
C MET A 155 -3.78 11.23 13.47
N VAL A 156 -4.66 10.66 14.28
CA VAL A 156 -4.93 9.23 14.43
C VAL A 156 -4.84 8.59 13.06
N ILE A 157 -3.87 7.69 12.89
CA ILE A 157 -3.83 6.82 11.72
C ILE A 157 -4.85 5.73 12.04
N ASP A 158 -6.10 5.97 11.68
CA ASP A 158 -7.09 4.91 11.58
C ASP A 158 -6.52 3.83 10.65
N MET A 159 -6.38 2.63 11.20
CA MET A 159 -6.15 1.42 10.43
C MET A 159 -7.52 0.88 10.03
N ASP A 160 -8.01 1.34 8.88
CA ASP A 160 -8.97 0.64 8.01
C ASP A 160 -8.50 0.75 6.55
#